data_AF-A0A6M1UD44-F1
#
_entry.id   AF-A0A6M1UD44-F1
#
_cell.length_a   1.000
_cell.length_b   1.000
_cell.length_c   1.000
_cell.angle_alpha   90.00
_cell.angle_beta   90.00
_cell.angle_gamma   90.00
#
_symmetry.space_group_name_H-M   'P 1'
#
loop_
_entity.id
_entity.type
_entity.pdbx_description
1 polymer ?
#
loop_
_entity_poly.entity_id
_entity_poly.type
_entity_poly.pdbx_seq_one_letter_code
_entity_poly.pdbx_strand_id
1 'polypeptide(L)'
;MEFIVRFLFIDIPEAFLMTMIGFAFFNLSIRPQWKKVLTFSCIMAAAGEVIAFFGIPYQLRILSLFVIMTLFLILFFKENMVLSVFISTSAFAVISLAELLVTMMFNAFQMTLNDVFHSPFYQYLGSFSYLGTLFLTAFLLRKTRFDIRHLVPQKRNNNYLFWLILVGSIEFLLILFLNTSFFMVLYNSDFLLILSTKQQAFLQLAIFVLFVIMILLFRSYLSQTITRVEEEAGTPYLQNIHDLLTAIRSIKHDAINHYTAIHGFLQQGMYELGKDYVKQQLQEAATVERLVETSGQVVEGIKSPAVTALFHSKMAICLADRIAFSIQVTNPTQFSFIRTNDLIKVLGNLLDNAIRAAQQEVEENRFIRLVWSQNDTEQFLYIENSGPTIPQEKLARIFELGFTTKRNGEGGVGLAVVKHVIDRYGGDISVRSDNGITSFRIAFPR
;
A
#
# COMPACT_ATOMS: atom_id res chain seq x y z
N MET A 1 34.88 19.81 40.40
CA MET A 1 34.28 20.85 39.52
C MET A 1 34.15 20.35 38.08
N GLU A 2 35.10 19.57 37.57
CA GLU A 2 35.04 19.01 36.21
C GLU A 2 33.83 18.11 35.93
N PHE A 3 33.42 17.26 36.87
CA PHE A 3 32.24 16.39 36.68
C PHE A 3 30.96 17.17 36.42
N ILE A 4 30.65 18.19 37.24
CA ILE A 4 29.41 18.96 37.10
C ILE A 4 29.39 19.75 35.79
N VAL A 5 30.55 20.32 35.40
CA VAL A 5 30.69 21.07 34.16
C VAL A 5 30.50 20.14 32.96
N ARG A 6 31.16 18.98 32.95
CA ARG A 6 31.00 17.98 31.89
C ARG A 6 29.56 17.46 31.81
N PHE A 7 28.97 17.10 32.94
CA PHE A 7 27.60 16.59 33.00
C PHE A 7 26.59 17.59 32.42
N LEU A 8 26.71 18.86 32.79
CA LEU A 8 25.75 19.88 32.41
C LEU A 8 25.94 20.41 30.97
N PHE A 9 27.19 20.49 30.51
CA PHE A 9 27.52 21.09 29.20
C PHE A 9 27.83 20.08 28.09
N ILE A 10 28.04 18.80 28.42
CA ILE A 10 28.37 17.75 27.44
C ILE A 10 27.30 16.65 27.48
N ASP A 11 27.14 15.97 28.61
CA ASP A 11 26.34 14.74 28.65
C ASP A 11 24.83 14.99 28.47
N ILE A 12 24.28 16.06 29.09
CA ILE A 12 22.86 16.44 28.91
C ILE A 12 22.59 16.93 27.46
N PRO A 13 23.37 17.87 26.89
CA PRO A 13 23.21 18.28 25.50
C PRO A 13 23.33 17.13 24.49
N GLU A 14 24.26 16.20 24.72
CA GLU A 14 24.43 15.01 23.87
C GLU A 14 23.16 14.17 23.87
N ALA A 15 22.65 13.78 25.05
CA ALA A 15 21.44 12.99 25.17
C ALA A 15 20.20 13.70 24.56
N PHE A 16 20.17 15.03 24.64
CA PHE A 16 19.13 15.84 24.01
C PHE A 16 19.23 15.82 22.49
N LEU A 17 20.42 16.04 21.93
CA LEU A 17 20.66 16.01 20.49
C LEU A 17 20.39 14.63 19.92
N MET A 18 20.81 13.58 20.61
CA MET A 18 20.53 12.19 20.27
C MET A 18 19.02 11.92 20.11
N THR A 19 18.25 12.33 21.11
CA THR A 19 16.78 12.18 21.06
C THR A 19 16.20 13.03 19.93
N MET A 20 16.70 14.27 19.76
CA MET A 20 16.26 15.16 18.68
C MET A 20 16.50 14.58 17.28
N ILE A 21 17.65 13.95 17.06
CA ILE A 21 18.02 13.29 15.80
C ILE A 21 17.09 12.10 15.55
N GLY A 22 16.92 11.24 16.56
CA GLY A 22 16.01 10.09 16.47
C GLY A 22 14.60 10.50 16.03
N PHE A 23 14.02 11.54 16.65
CA PHE A 23 12.71 12.06 16.24
C PHE A 23 12.73 12.75 14.87
N ALA A 24 13.85 13.40 14.49
CA ALA A 24 13.97 14.10 13.21
C ALA A 24 13.95 13.16 12.01
N PHE A 25 14.53 11.96 12.09
CA PHE A 25 14.48 10.94 11.03
C PHE A 25 13.06 10.52 10.64
N PHE A 26 12.15 10.58 11.61
CA PHE A 26 10.75 10.25 11.44
C PHE A 26 9.90 11.51 11.40
N ASN A 27 10.44 12.72 11.21
CA ASN A 27 9.65 13.96 11.16
C ASN A 27 8.69 14.15 12.38
N LEU A 28 9.05 13.61 13.56
CA LEU A 28 8.23 13.70 14.77
C LEU A 28 8.47 15.06 15.44
N SER A 29 7.39 15.75 15.79
CA SER A 29 7.47 17.07 16.40
C SER A 29 7.84 16.97 17.88
N ILE A 30 8.95 17.60 18.27
CA ILE A 30 9.37 17.68 19.69
C ILE A 30 8.70 18.83 20.44
N ARG A 31 8.21 19.88 19.73
CA ARG A 31 7.57 21.05 20.34
C ARG A 31 6.48 20.74 21.38
N PRO A 32 5.53 19.82 21.16
CA PRO A 32 4.50 19.53 22.16
C PRO A 32 5.01 18.79 23.40
N GLN A 33 6.19 18.17 23.35
CA GLN A 33 6.70 17.25 24.38
C GLN A 33 8.12 17.61 24.86
N TRP A 34 8.57 18.84 24.63
CA TRP A 34 9.95 19.27 24.91
C TRP A 34 10.37 19.05 26.38
N LYS A 35 9.43 19.20 27.34
CA LYS A 35 9.69 18.91 28.76
C LYS A 35 10.00 17.42 28.99
N LYS A 36 9.28 16.52 28.31
CA LYS A 36 9.52 15.07 28.39
C LYS A 36 10.86 14.69 27.80
N VAL A 37 11.22 15.30 26.66
CA VAL A 37 12.53 15.11 26.03
C VAL A 37 13.64 15.60 26.95
N LEU A 38 13.50 16.77 27.56
CA LEU A 38 14.52 17.29 28.47
C LEU A 38 14.68 16.40 29.72
N THR A 39 13.58 15.96 30.34
CA THR A 39 13.66 15.04 31.48
C THR A 39 14.31 13.72 31.10
N PHE A 40 14.03 13.22 29.89
CA PHE A 40 14.66 12.02 29.38
C PHE A 40 16.17 12.21 29.20
N SER A 41 16.59 13.31 28.59
CA SER A 41 18.01 13.61 28.39
C SER A 41 18.77 13.65 29.70
N CYS A 42 18.20 14.20 30.77
CA CYS A 42 18.82 14.17 32.10
C CYS A 42 18.93 12.75 32.66
N ILE A 43 17.87 11.93 32.55
CA ILE A 43 17.89 10.52 33.00
C ILE A 43 18.93 9.73 32.21
N MET A 44 19.01 9.98 30.90
CA MET A 44 19.89 9.27 29.98
C MET A 44 21.36 9.62 30.23
N ALA A 45 21.67 10.90 30.44
CA ALA A 45 23.00 11.36 30.86
C ALA A 45 23.40 10.74 32.21
N ALA A 46 22.49 10.75 33.19
CA ALA A 46 22.73 10.14 34.50
C ALA A 46 22.97 8.63 34.39
N ALA A 47 22.19 7.92 33.57
CA ALA A 47 22.38 6.49 33.33
C ALA A 47 23.75 6.20 32.69
N GLY A 48 24.19 7.04 31.74
CA GLY A 48 25.51 6.94 31.12
C GLY A 48 26.66 7.03 32.12
N GLU A 49 26.58 8.00 33.04
CA GLU A 49 27.56 8.20 34.11
C GLU A 49 27.55 7.07 35.15
N VAL A 50 26.37 6.60 35.56
CA VAL A 50 26.25 5.45 36.48
C VAL A 50 26.88 4.20 35.86
N ILE A 51 26.62 3.92 34.59
CA ILE A 51 27.21 2.78 33.89
C ILE A 51 28.73 2.93 33.78
N ALA A 52 29.23 4.15 33.51
CA ALA A 52 30.66 4.44 33.47
C ALA A 52 31.34 4.23 34.83
N PHE A 53 30.67 4.61 35.93
CA PHE A 53 31.17 4.43 37.29
C PHE A 53 31.43 2.96 37.65
N PHE A 54 30.62 2.04 37.12
CA PHE A 54 30.83 0.59 37.29
C PHE A 54 31.98 0.01 36.46
N GLY A 55 32.73 0.84 35.72
CA GLY A 55 33.85 0.40 34.89
C GLY A 55 33.43 -0.46 33.70
N ILE A 56 32.15 -0.35 33.29
CA ILE A 56 31.63 -1.11 32.16
C ILE A 56 32.31 -0.60 30.88
N PRO A 57 32.84 -1.50 30.02
CA PRO A 57 33.47 -1.12 28.76
C PRO A 57 32.57 -0.22 27.91
N TYR A 58 33.18 0.75 27.24
CA TYR A 58 32.51 1.75 26.39
C TYR A 58 31.43 1.15 25.49
N GLN A 59 31.74 0.01 24.88
CA GLN A 59 30.87 -0.59 23.90
C GLN A 59 29.65 -1.32 24.54
N LEU A 60 29.82 -1.94 25.72
CA LEU A 60 28.70 -2.48 26.51
C LEU A 60 27.83 -1.37 27.09
N ARG A 61 28.41 -0.19 27.36
CA ARG A 61 27.66 1.01 27.75
C ARG A 61 26.75 1.48 26.62
N ILE A 62 27.21 1.53 25.36
CA ILE A 62 26.37 1.88 24.20
C ILE A 62 25.16 0.95 24.08
N LEU A 63 25.37 -0.37 24.15
CA LEU A 63 24.28 -1.36 24.09
C LEU A 63 23.26 -1.17 25.23
N SER A 64 23.77 -0.93 26.44
CA SER A 64 22.92 -0.69 27.62
C SER A 64 22.08 0.58 27.43
N LEU A 65 22.69 1.65 26.93
CA LEU A 65 22.02 2.92 26.63
C LEU A 65 20.98 2.77 25.50
N PHE A 66 21.24 1.94 24.50
CA PHE A 66 20.27 1.62 23.44
C PHE A 66 19.01 0.96 23.98
N VAL A 67 19.16 0.01 24.90
CA VAL A 67 18.02 -0.65 25.55
C VAL A 67 17.22 0.36 26.38
N ILE A 68 17.90 1.21 27.17
CA ILE A 68 17.25 2.24 27.99
C ILE A 68 16.46 3.22 27.11
N MET A 69 17.05 3.70 26.02
CA MET A 69 16.38 4.61 25.09
C MET A 69 15.13 3.97 24.46
N THR A 70 15.25 2.72 24.01
CA THR A 70 14.14 2.00 23.40
C THR A 70 12.99 1.78 24.38
N LEU A 71 13.28 1.35 25.61
CA LEU A 71 12.27 1.17 26.66
C LEU A 71 11.61 2.50 27.03
N PHE A 72 12.37 3.60 27.06
CA PHE A 72 11.82 4.91 27.36
C PHE A 72 10.82 5.38 26.30
N LEU A 73 11.14 5.23 25.01
CA LEU A 73 10.25 5.58 23.92
C LEU A 73 8.92 4.80 24.00
N ILE A 74 8.99 3.51 24.35
CA ILE A 74 7.80 2.66 24.53
C ILE A 74 6.97 3.12 25.73
N LEU A 75 7.58 3.32 26.90
CA LEU A 75 6.87 3.58 28.15
C LEU A 75 6.35 5.02 28.28
N PHE A 76 7.18 6.02 27.93
CA PHE A 76 6.88 7.43 28.19
C PHE A 76 6.28 8.18 27.00
N PHE A 77 6.69 7.81 25.77
CA PHE A 77 6.12 8.37 24.54
C PHE A 77 4.97 7.54 23.97
N LYS A 78 4.76 6.31 24.48
CA LYS A 78 3.70 5.37 24.03
C LYS A 78 3.79 5.06 22.53
N GLU A 79 5.00 5.08 21.99
CA GLU A 79 5.24 4.77 20.59
C GLU A 79 5.18 3.26 20.35
N ASN A 80 4.94 2.86 19.10
CA ASN A 80 5.02 1.46 18.71
C ASN A 80 6.44 0.92 18.95
N MET A 81 6.55 -0.34 19.38
CA MET A 81 7.83 -1.01 19.62
C MET A 81 8.74 -0.97 18.38
N VAL A 82 8.18 -1.22 17.19
CA VAL A 82 8.92 -1.15 15.91
C VAL A 82 9.52 0.24 15.70
N LEU A 83 8.71 1.28 15.90
CA LEU A 83 9.11 2.66 15.69
C LEU A 83 10.17 3.08 16.72
N SER A 84 10.01 2.63 17.97
CA SER A 84 10.96 2.90 19.06
C SER A 84 12.34 2.31 18.79
N VAL A 85 12.40 1.05 18.34
CA VAL A 85 13.67 0.40 17.94
C VAL A 85 14.34 1.17 16.81
N PHE A 86 13.59 1.54 15.78
CA PHE A 86 14.10 2.31 14.65
C PHE A 86 14.65 3.69 15.05
N ILE A 87 13.91 4.43 15.88
CA ILE A 87 14.33 5.73 16.40
C ILE A 87 15.65 5.60 17.17
N SER A 88 15.75 4.61 18.06
CA SER A 88 16.98 4.33 18.79
C SER A 88 18.13 3.99 17.84
N THR A 89 17.92 3.06 16.89
CA THR A 89 18.97 2.62 15.96
C THR A 89 19.50 3.79 15.14
N SER A 90 18.62 4.64 14.60
CA SER A 90 19.02 5.83 13.84
C SER A 90 19.80 6.83 14.69
N ALA A 91 19.44 7.03 15.95
CA ALA A 91 20.15 7.94 16.84
C ALA A 91 21.58 7.44 17.15
N PHE A 92 21.74 6.16 17.50
CA PHE A 92 23.05 5.56 17.76
C PHE A 92 23.92 5.49 16.49
N ALA A 93 23.32 5.27 15.32
CA ALA A 93 24.03 5.32 14.04
C ALA A 93 24.72 6.67 13.83
N VAL A 94 24.01 7.76 14.09
CA VAL A 94 24.54 9.11 13.93
C VAL A 94 25.60 9.43 14.98
N ILE A 95 25.44 8.97 16.21
CA ILE A 95 26.47 9.10 17.26
C ILE A 95 27.76 8.44 16.81
N SER A 96 27.72 7.16 16.41
CA SER A 96 28.92 6.45 15.98
C SER A 96 29.56 7.07 14.75
N LEU A 97 28.76 7.61 13.82
CA LEU A 97 29.28 8.34 12.66
C LEU A 97 29.94 9.67 13.07
N ALA A 98 29.35 10.40 14.02
CA ALA A 98 29.91 11.64 14.55
C ALA A 98 31.25 11.40 15.27
N GLU A 99 31.35 10.35 16.08
CA GLU A 99 32.60 9.91 16.71
C GLU A 99 33.68 9.59 15.68
N LEU A 100 33.31 8.84 14.63
CA LEU A 100 34.23 8.50 13.56
C LEU A 100 34.76 9.76 12.85
N LEU A 101 33.86 10.71 12.53
CA LEU A 101 34.23 11.96 11.86
C LEU A 101 35.16 12.82 12.72
N VAL A 102 34.86 12.95 14.01
CA VAL A 102 35.70 13.72 14.94
C VAL A 102 37.07 13.07 15.08
N THR A 103 37.13 11.75 15.16
CA THR A 103 38.42 11.07 15.29
C THR A 103 39.24 11.12 14.00
N MET A 104 38.60 11.03 12.83
CA MET A 104 39.25 11.30 11.54
C MET A 104 39.77 12.75 11.45
N MET A 105 39.03 13.72 11.98
CA MET A 105 39.44 15.12 12.00
C MET A 105 40.70 15.31 12.85
N PHE A 106 40.75 14.74 14.07
CA PHE A 106 41.96 14.79 14.91
C PHE A 106 43.16 14.11 14.25
N ASN A 107 42.94 12.98 13.58
CA ASN A 107 43.99 12.30 12.82
C ASN A 107 44.53 13.16 11.66
N ALA A 108 43.66 13.92 10.97
CA ALA A 108 44.10 14.85 9.92
C ALA A 108 45.02 15.97 10.46
N PHE A 109 44.89 16.32 11.74
CA PHE A 109 45.78 17.25 12.45
C PHE A 109 47.00 16.56 13.09
N GLN A 110 47.24 15.27 12.79
CA GLN A 110 48.32 14.46 13.37
C GLN A 110 48.32 14.40 14.91
N MET A 111 47.17 14.62 15.55
CA MET A 111 47.01 14.49 17.00
C MET A 111 46.70 13.03 17.35
N THR A 112 47.44 12.45 18.29
CA THR A 112 47.11 11.11 18.80
C THR A 112 46.00 11.20 19.84
N LEU A 113 45.22 10.13 20.04
CA LEU A 113 44.20 10.07 21.10
C LEU A 113 44.82 10.36 22.48
N ASN A 114 46.06 9.94 22.70
CA ASN A 114 46.77 10.16 23.96
C ASN A 114 47.00 11.66 24.24
N ASP A 115 47.33 12.44 23.20
CA ASP A 115 47.51 13.91 23.30
C ASP A 115 46.19 14.62 23.64
N VAL A 116 45.08 14.09 23.10
CA VAL A 116 43.73 14.61 23.37
C VAL A 116 43.33 14.36 24.82
N PHE A 117 43.66 13.20 25.39
CA PHE A 117 43.32 12.88 26.78
C PHE A 117 44.17 13.62 27.82
N HIS A 118 45.41 14.02 27.50
CA HIS A 118 46.29 14.68 28.49
C HIS A 118 46.05 16.20 28.61
N SER A 119 45.44 16.84 27.60
CA SER A 119 45.18 18.28 27.62
C SER A 119 43.68 18.56 27.76
N PRO A 120 43.23 19.25 28.82
CA PRO A 120 41.84 19.65 28.98
C PRO A 120 41.30 20.43 27.78
N PHE A 121 42.15 21.24 27.13
CA PHE A 121 41.76 22.02 25.95
C PHE A 121 41.33 21.12 24.79
N TYR A 122 42.08 20.07 24.49
CA TYR A 122 41.76 19.15 23.39
C TYR A 122 40.56 18.26 23.72
N GLN A 123 40.36 17.89 24.98
CA GLN A 123 39.14 17.21 25.42
C GLN A 123 37.89 18.05 25.14
N TYR A 124 37.89 19.33 25.56
CA TYR A 124 36.76 20.23 25.28
C TYR A 124 36.59 20.47 23.77
N LEU A 125 37.67 20.68 23.02
CA LEU A 125 37.61 20.84 21.57
C LEU A 125 36.98 19.62 20.89
N GLY A 126 37.31 18.41 21.35
CA GLY A 126 36.71 17.17 20.89
C GLY A 126 35.23 17.07 21.21
N SER A 127 34.84 17.30 22.46
CA SER A 127 33.43 17.25 22.87
C SER A 127 32.57 18.31 22.17
N PHE A 128 33.05 19.53 22.00
CA PHE A 128 32.30 20.58 21.31
C PHE A 128 32.22 20.37 19.80
N SER A 129 33.28 19.86 19.16
CA SER A 129 33.22 19.49 17.74
C SER A 129 32.22 18.35 17.51
N TYR A 130 32.21 17.35 18.39
CA TYR A 130 31.22 16.27 18.40
C TYR A 130 29.77 16.77 18.59
N LEU A 131 29.52 17.63 19.59
CA LEU A 131 28.18 18.23 19.76
C LEU A 131 27.78 19.08 18.55
N GLY A 132 28.74 19.77 17.93
CA GLY A 132 28.54 20.55 16.72
C GLY A 132 28.10 19.70 15.53
N THR A 133 28.72 18.54 15.31
CA THR A 133 28.32 17.62 14.22
C THR A 133 26.92 17.04 14.46
N LEU A 134 26.60 16.65 15.71
CA LEU A 134 25.24 16.21 16.07
C LEU A 134 24.20 17.31 15.85
N PHE A 135 24.48 18.54 16.29
CA PHE A 135 23.60 19.68 16.09
C PHE A 135 23.37 19.98 14.61
N LEU A 136 24.43 20.01 13.81
CA LEU A 136 24.34 20.24 12.36
C LEU A 136 23.49 19.15 11.70
N THR A 137 23.68 17.89 12.07
CA THR A 137 22.90 16.76 11.54
C THR A 137 21.42 16.89 11.90
N ALA A 138 21.13 17.19 13.17
CA ALA A 138 19.75 17.43 13.64
C ALA A 138 19.09 18.61 12.89
N PHE A 139 19.84 19.69 12.69
CA PHE A 139 19.38 20.89 11.99
C PHE A 139 19.09 20.60 10.51
N LEU A 140 19.98 19.91 9.82
CA LEU A 140 19.81 19.52 8.42
C LEU A 140 18.58 18.62 8.23
N LEU A 141 18.45 17.56 9.03
CA LEU A 141 17.30 16.65 8.99
C LEU A 141 15.96 17.38 9.21
N ARG A 142 15.94 18.35 10.13
CA ARG A 142 14.76 19.18 10.40
C ARG A 142 14.45 20.15 9.27
N LYS A 143 15.47 20.77 8.68
CA LYS A 143 15.31 21.73 7.58
C LYS A 143 14.79 21.04 6.31
N THR A 144 15.27 19.84 6.01
CA THR A 144 14.84 19.04 4.85
C THR A 144 13.50 18.34 5.07
N ARG A 145 12.94 18.38 6.29
CA ARG A 145 11.74 17.61 6.68
C ARG A 145 11.85 16.14 6.29
N PHE A 146 13.01 15.56 6.57
CA PHE A 146 13.29 14.18 6.24
C PHE A 146 12.32 13.24 6.97
N ASP A 147 11.68 12.33 6.23
CA ASP A 147 10.63 11.46 6.78
C ASP A 147 10.73 10.04 6.24
N ILE A 148 11.25 9.14 7.07
CA ILE A 148 11.33 7.69 6.77
C ILE A 148 10.06 6.94 7.25
N ARG A 149 9.07 7.59 7.88
CA ARG A 149 7.89 6.87 8.40
C ARG A 149 7.12 6.07 7.35
N HIS A 150 7.19 6.48 6.08
CA HIS A 150 6.57 5.74 4.97
C HIS A 150 7.17 4.33 4.78
N LEU A 151 8.41 4.10 5.22
CA LEU A 151 9.04 2.77 5.23
C LEU A 151 8.56 1.89 6.39
N VAL A 152 7.92 2.49 7.41
CA VAL A 152 7.37 1.76 8.56
C VAL A 152 5.89 1.51 8.32
N PRO A 153 5.44 0.26 8.08
CA PRO A 153 4.05 0.01 7.76
C PRO A 153 3.12 0.35 8.91
N GLN A 154 2.08 1.13 8.60
CA GLN A 154 1.16 1.72 9.57
C GLN A 154 -0.03 0.82 9.92
N LYS A 155 -0.28 -0.25 9.14
CA LYS A 155 -1.42 -1.14 9.34
C LYS A 155 -1.01 -2.60 9.39
N ARG A 156 -1.34 -3.22 10.54
CA ARG A 156 -1.32 -4.64 10.88
C ARG A 156 0.06 -5.21 11.26
N ASN A 157 0.07 -5.89 12.40
CA ASN A 157 1.25 -6.49 13.02
C ASN A 157 1.83 -7.59 12.11
N ASN A 158 2.85 -7.27 11.33
CA ASN A 158 3.62 -8.29 10.62
C ASN A 158 4.79 -8.71 11.50
N ASN A 159 4.62 -9.80 12.23
CA ASN A 159 5.63 -10.32 13.16
C ASN A 159 6.99 -10.53 12.49
N TYR A 160 7.02 -10.95 11.21
CA TYR A 160 8.27 -11.15 10.48
C TYR A 160 9.00 -9.83 10.21
N LEU A 161 8.25 -8.79 9.87
CA LEU A 161 8.84 -7.47 9.67
C LEU A 161 9.40 -6.91 10.98
N PHE A 162 8.66 -7.08 12.09
CA PHE A 162 9.16 -6.71 13.42
C PHE A 162 10.48 -7.41 13.73
N TRP A 163 10.54 -8.73 13.60
CA TRP A 163 11.75 -9.50 13.85
C TRP A 163 12.89 -9.11 12.90
N LEU A 164 12.58 -8.84 11.63
CA LEU A 164 13.58 -8.40 10.64
C LEU A 164 14.21 -7.07 11.04
N ILE A 165 13.40 -6.09 11.45
CA ILE A 165 13.88 -4.78 11.90
C ILE A 165 14.68 -4.90 13.19
N LEU A 166 14.21 -5.73 14.14
CA LEU A 166 14.90 -5.94 15.41
C LEU A 166 16.27 -6.60 15.20
N VAL A 167 16.31 -7.71 14.46
CA VAL A 167 17.54 -8.43 14.13
C VAL A 167 18.50 -7.54 13.36
N GLY A 168 18.01 -6.82 12.33
CA GLY A 168 18.83 -5.90 11.55
C GLY A 168 19.38 -4.74 12.39
N SER A 169 18.61 -4.23 13.36
CA SER A 169 19.09 -3.20 14.30
C SER A 169 20.19 -3.71 15.21
N ILE A 170 20.05 -4.92 15.74
CA ILE A 170 21.07 -5.57 16.58
C ILE A 170 22.33 -5.85 15.75
N GLU A 171 22.18 -6.41 14.56
CA GLU A 171 23.29 -6.69 13.65
C GLU A 171 24.06 -5.41 13.31
N PHE A 172 23.35 -4.34 12.96
CA PHE A 172 23.93 -3.04 12.69
C PHE A 172 24.70 -2.47 13.89
N LEU A 173 24.15 -2.56 15.11
CA LEU A 173 24.85 -2.15 16.33
C LEU A 173 26.12 -2.97 16.58
N LEU A 174 26.10 -4.28 16.33
CA LEU A 174 27.28 -5.14 16.48
C LEU A 174 28.37 -4.81 15.44
N ILE A 175 27.97 -4.43 14.22
CA ILE A 175 28.90 -3.95 13.19
C ILE A 175 29.55 -2.63 13.64
N LEU A 176 28.77 -1.67 14.15
CA LEU A 176 29.30 -0.42 14.70
C LEU A 176 30.24 -0.67 15.89
N PHE A 177 29.87 -1.58 16.78
CA PHE A 177 30.68 -2.02 17.91
C PHE A 177 32.03 -2.59 17.43
N LEU A 178 32.04 -3.43 16.40
CA LEU A 178 33.26 -4.01 15.84
C LEU A 178 34.12 -2.94 15.15
N ASN A 179 33.51 -2.03 14.40
CA ASN A 179 34.20 -0.96 13.69
C ASN A 179 34.89 0.02 14.67
N THR A 180 34.17 0.48 15.68
CA THR A 180 34.73 1.36 16.73
C THR A 180 35.86 0.67 17.51
N SER A 181 35.70 -0.61 17.84
CA SER A 181 36.76 -1.42 18.47
C SER A 181 38.03 -1.49 17.61
N PHE A 182 37.89 -1.76 16.31
CA PHE A 182 39.02 -1.78 15.37
C PHE A 182 39.72 -0.42 15.27
N PHE A 183 38.94 0.67 15.17
CA PHE A 183 39.48 2.01 15.09
C PHE A 183 40.29 2.35 16.35
N MET A 184 39.78 2.06 17.54
CA MET A 184 40.53 2.33 18.78
C MET A 184 41.87 1.57 18.87
N VAL A 185 41.93 0.33 18.36
CA VAL A 185 43.18 -0.44 18.27
C VAL A 185 44.19 0.25 17.33
N LEU A 186 43.74 0.73 16.17
CA LEU A 186 44.61 1.36 15.18
C LEU A 186 45.30 2.63 15.70
N TYR A 187 44.66 3.33 16.65
CA TYR A 187 45.17 4.60 17.21
C TYR A 187 45.78 4.47 18.61
N ASN A 188 46.17 3.26 19.03
CA ASN A 188 46.95 2.97 20.25
C ASN A 188 46.40 3.64 21.53
N SER A 189 45.09 3.56 21.77
CA SER A 189 44.55 3.92 23.07
C SER A 189 44.68 2.75 24.05
N ASP A 190 45.66 2.76 24.93
CA ASP A 190 45.80 1.79 26.05
C ASP A 190 44.62 1.82 27.04
N PHE A 191 43.77 2.84 26.93
CA PHE A 191 42.76 3.21 27.93
C PHE A 191 41.44 2.44 27.81
N LEU A 192 41.19 1.74 26.70
CA LEU A 192 39.92 1.04 26.45
C LEU A 192 40.17 -0.42 26.13
N LEU A 193 39.47 -1.30 26.86
CA LEU A 193 39.64 -2.76 26.83
C LEU A 193 39.52 -3.26 25.37
N ILE A 194 40.68 -3.55 24.76
CA ILE A 194 40.77 -4.12 23.43
C ILE A 194 40.16 -5.52 23.52
N LEU A 195 39.10 -5.78 22.76
CA LEU A 195 38.60 -7.13 22.61
C LEU A 195 39.75 -7.99 22.10
N SER A 196 40.06 -9.05 22.83
CA SER A 196 41.04 -10.03 22.36
C SER A 196 40.65 -10.51 20.96
N THR A 197 41.63 -10.92 20.15
CA THR A 197 41.38 -11.46 18.80
C THR A 197 40.32 -12.58 18.82
N LYS A 198 40.26 -13.37 19.90
CA LYS A 198 39.23 -14.40 20.12
C LYS A 198 37.82 -13.81 20.30
N GLN A 199 37.68 -12.74 21.09
CA GLN A 199 36.39 -12.06 21.29
C GLN A 199 35.91 -11.33 20.02
N GLN A 200 36.82 -10.75 19.24
CA GLN A 200 36.49 -10.16 17.94
C GLN A 200 35.98 -11.23 16.96
N ALA A 201 36.65 -12.38 16.88
CA ALA A 201 36.21 -13.50 16.05
C ALA A 201 34.82 -14.03 16.47
N PHE A 202 34.55 -14.11 17.78
CA PHE A 202 33.22 -14.48 18.29
C PHE A 202 32.14 -13.49 17.84
N LEU A 203 32.44 -12.19 17.88
CA LEU A 203 31.51 -11.16 17.43
C LEU A 203 31.24 -11.22 15.92
N GLN A 204 32.28 -11.47 15.12
CA GLN A 204 32.13 -11.68 13.66
C GLN A 204 31.24 -12.88 13.35
N LEU A 205 31.41 -13.98 14.10
CA LEU A 205 30.54 -15.15 13.96
C LEU A 205 29.09 -14.81 14.35
N ALA A 206 28.88 -14.05 15.42
CA ALA A 206 27.54 -13.62 15.82
C ALA A 206 26.87 -12.74 14.76
N ILE A 207 27.60 -11.79 14.16
CA ILE A 207 27.11 -10.96 13.04
C ILE A 207 26.73 -11.86 11.85
N PHE A 208 27.59 -12.82 11.49
CA PHE A 208 27.30 -13.75 10.39
C PHE A 208 26.03 -14.59 10.66
N VAL A 209 25.85 -15.08 11.88
CA VAL A 209 24.64 -15.83 12.27
C VAL A 209 23.39 -14.94 12.19
N LEU A 210 23.47 -13.70 12.67
CA LEU A 210 22.35 -12.74 12.56
C LEU A 210 22.02 -12.40 11.11
N PHE A 211 23.04 -12.26 10.25
CA PHE A 211 22.86 -12.04 8.82
C PHE A 211 22.08 -13.20 8.16
N VAL A 212 22.43 -14.45 8.49
CA VAL A 212 21.70 -15.63 8.02
C VAL A 212 20.25 -15.62 8.51
N ILE A 213 20.02 -15.30 9.79
CA ILE A 213 18.67 -15.16 10.35
C ILE A 213 17.88 -14.07 9.63
N MET A 214 18.51 -12.92 9.35
CA MET A 214 17.90 -11.81 8.61
C MET A 214 17.47 -12.24 7.20
N ILE A 215 18.31 -12.99 6.48
CA ILE A 215 17.95 -13.54 5.16
C ILE A 215 16.74 -14.47 5.26
N LEU A 216 16.71 -15.37 6.26
CA LEU A 216 15.58 -16.29 6.45
C LEU A 216 14.29 -15.52 6.75
N LEU A 217 14.35 -14.52 7.64
CA LEU A 217 13.21 -13.66 7.96
C LEU A 217 12.75 -12.85 6.74
N PHE A 218 13.67 -12.33 5.95
CA PHE A 218 13.34 -11.59 4.72
C PHE A 218 12.66 -12.49 3.68
N ARG A 219 13.17 -13.71 3.51
CA ARG A 219 12.52 -14.73 2.65
C ARG A 219 11.11 -15.05 3.15
N SER A 220 10.93 -15.28 4.46
CA SER A 220 9.60 -15.54 5.04
C SER A 220 8.65 -14.36 4.85
N TYR A 221 9.14 -13.13 5.04
CA TYR A 221 8.38 -11.91 4.81
C TYR A 221 7.92 -11.77 3.35
N LEU A 222 8.83 -12.00 2.39
CA LEU A 222 8.52 -12.00 0.96
C LEU A 222 7.49 -13.08 0.61
N SER A 223 7.69 -14.32 1.08
CA SER A 223 6.76 -15.42 0.82
C SER A 223 5.36 -15.10 1.31
N GLN A 224 5.21 -14.56 2.53
CA GLN A 224 3.89 -14.17 3.04
C GLN A 224 3.26 -13.03 2.24
N THR A 225 4.07 -12.07 1.80
CA THR A 225 3.58 -10.95 1.00
C THR A 225 3.08 -11.43 -0.37
N ILE A 226 3.82 -12.32 -1.02
CA ILE A 226 3.43 -12.93 -2.30
C ILE A 226 2.13 -13.72 -2.13
N THR A 227 2.06 -14.64 -1.15
CA THR A 227 0.86 -15.44 -0.90
C THR A 227 -0.37 -14.57 -0.63
N ARG A 228 -0.22 -13.48 0.13
CA ARG A 228 -1.34 -12.53 0.35
C ARG A 228 -1.82 -11.87 -0.92
N VAL A 229 -0.90 -11.42 -1.78
CA VAL A 229 -1.24 -10.81 -3.06
C VAL A 229 -1.92 -11.84 -3.98
N GLU A 230 -1.45 -13.09 -3.97
CA GLU A 230 -2.07 -14.19 -4.72
C GLU A 230 -3.47 -14.52 -4.20
N GLU A 231 -3.68 -14.56 -2.89
CA GLU A 231 -5.01 -14.76 -2.28
C GLU A 231 -5.97 -13.61 -2.63
N GLU A 232 -5.55 -12.36 -2.45
CA GLU A 232 -6.36 -11.19 -2.81
C GLU A 232 -6.65 -11.13 -4.32
N ALA A 233 -5.72 -11.55 -5.18
CA ALA A 233 -5.92 -11.61 -6.63
C ALA A 233 -6.74 -12.83 -7.09
N GLY A 234 -6.70 -13.95 -6.36
CA GLY A 234 -7.38 -15.20 -6.69
C GLY A 234 -8.83 -15.26 -6.20
N THR A 235 -9.16 -14.55 -5.12
CA THR A 235 -10.53 -14.50 -4.56
C THR A 235 -11.60 -14.02 -5.56
N PRO A 236 -11.40 -12.99 -6.41
CA PRO A 236 -12.42 -12.56 -7.36
C PRO A 236 -12.63 -13.61 -8.46
N TYR A 237 -11.57 -14.33 -8.84
CA TYR A 237 -11.66 -15.39 -9.84
C TYR A 237 -12.47 -16.59 -9.34
N LEU A 238 -12.24 -17.00 -8.09
CA LEU A 238 -13.02 -18.06 -7.44
C LEU A 238 -14.48 -17.65 -7.23
N GLN A 239 -14.73 -16.39 -6.86
CA GLN A 239 -16.08 -15.86 -6.73
C GLN A 239 -16.83 -15.90 -8.07
N ASN A 240 -16.19 -15.46 -9.17
CA ASN A 240 -16.78 -15.54 -10.51
C ASN A 240 -17.12 -16.98 -10.93
N ILE A 241 -16.26 -17.95 -10.62
CA ILE A 241 -16.55 -19.37 -10.88
C ILE A 241 -17.76 -19.84 -10.06
N HIS A 242 -17.84 -19.43 -8.79
CA HIS A 242 -18.96 -19.78 -7.92
C HIS A 242 -20.29 -19.21 -8.43
N ASP A 243 -20.28 -17.96 -8.88
CA ASP A 243 -21.46 -17.30 -9.44
C ASP A 243 -21.90 -18.00 -10.74
N LEU A 244 -20.96 -18.38 -11.60
CA LEU A 244 -21.22 -19.15 -12.81
C LEU A 244 -21.81 -20.54 -12.52
N LEU A 245 -21.27 -21.26 -11.53
CA LEU A 245 -21.81 -22.55 -11.09
C LEU A 245 -23.22 -22.41 -10.52
N THR A 246 -23.51 -21.31 -9.82
CA THR A 246 -24.84 -21.01 -9.28
C THR A 246 -25.84 -20.73 -10.39
N ALA A 247 -25.45 -19.96 -11.41
CA ALA A 247 -26.26 -19.72 -12.60
C ALA A 247 -26.57 -21.04 -13.34
N ILE A 248 -25.56 -21.91 -13.56
CA ILE A 248 -25.76 -23.22 -14.18
C ILE A 248 -26.74 -24.09 -13.39
N ARG A 249 -26.65 -24.08 -12.05
CA ARG A 249 -27.59 -24.81 -11.18
C ARG A 249 -29.02 -24.30 -11.32
N SER A 250 -29.21 -22.98 -11.42
CA SER A 250 -30.53 -22.38 -11.65
C SER A 250 -31.11 -22.83 -13.00
N ILE A 251 -30.32 -22.71 -14.08
CA ILE A 251 -30.74 -23.15 -15.43
C ILE A 251 -31.14 -24.63 -15.42
N LYS A 252 -30.35 -25.48 -14.76
CA LYS A 252 -30.66 -26.90 -14.62
C LYS A 252 -31.99 -27.12 -13.88
N HIS A 253 -32.21 -26.40 -12.79
CA HIS A 253 -33.44 -26.52 -12.01
C HIS A 253 -34.67 -26.12 -12.84
N ASP A 254 -34.58 -25.02 -13.58
CA ASP A 254 -35.66 -24.54 -14.44
C ASP A 254 -35.94 -25.54 -15.56
N ALA A 255 -34.90 -26.08 -16.22
CA ALA A 255 -35.04 -27.13 -17.22
C ALA A 255 -35.74 -28.39 -16.68
N ILE A 256 -35.38 -28.83 -15.47
CA ILE A 256 -36.05 -29.96 -14.81
C ILE A 256 -37.53 -29.66 -14.60
N ASN A 257 -37.88 -28.45 -14.14
CA ASN A 257 -39.29 -28.06 -13.95
C ASN A 257 -40.08 -28.11 -15.26
N HIS A 258 -39.50 -27.61 -16.36
CA HIS A 258 -40.14 -27.69 -17.68
C HIS A 258 -40.34 -29.14 -18.13
N TYR A 259 -39.34 -30.00 -17.97
CA TYR A 259 -39.48 -31.42 -18.30
C TYR A 259 -40.51 -32.14 -17.42
N THR A 260 -40.58 -31.80 -16.13
CA THR A 260 -41.61 -32.34 -15.22
C THR A 260 -43.01 -31.92 -15.65
N ALA A 261 -43.20 -30.65 -16.03
CA ALA A 261 -44.49 -30.16 -16.53
C ALA A 261 -44.91 -30.88 -17.82
N ILE A 262 -44.01 -30.99 -18.80
CA ILE A 262 -44.25 -31.70 -20.05
C ILE A 262 -44.60 -33.18 -19.79
N HIS A 263 -43.83 -33.85 -18.93
CA HIS A 263 -44.08 -35.22 -18.56
C HIS A 263 -45.46 -35.40 -17.89
N GLY A 264 -45.87 -34.47 -17.02
CA GLY A 264 -47.18 -34.47 -16.38
C GLY A 264 -48.33 -34.34 -17.37
N PHE A 265 -48.22 -33.45 -18.37
CA PHE A 265 -49.22 -33.32 -19.43
C PHE A 265 -49.36 -34.61 -20.26
N LEU A 266 -48.24 -35.24 -20.60
CA LEU A 266 -48.22 -36.50 -21.35
C LEU A 266 -48.85 -37.65 -20.56
N GLN A 267 -48.53 -37.78 -19.27
CA GLN A 267 -49.04 -38.86 -18.42
C GLN A 267 -50.56 -38.81 -18.23
N GLN A 268 -51.12 -37.61 -18.18
CA GLN A 268 -52.55 -37.36 -17.98
C GLN A 268 -53.35 -37.35 -19.30
N GLY A 269 -52.71 -37.59 -20.45
CA GLY A 269 -53.35 -37.54 -21.77
C GLY A 269 -53.79 -36.14 -22.21
N MET A 270 -53.27 -35.08 -21.58
CA MET A 270 -53.62 -33.68 -21.84
C MET A 270 -52.77 -33.09 -22.98
N TYR A 271 -52.84 -33.68 -24.17
CA TYR A 271 -51.92 -33.38 -25.27
C TYR A 271 -52.02 -31.94 -25.78
N GLU A 272 -53.22 -31.36 -25.90
CA GLU A 272 -53.40 -29.98 -26.38
C GLU A 272 -52.83 -28.96 -25.38
N LEU A 273 -53.06 -29.13 -24.08
CA LEU A 273 -52.48 -28.26 -23.04
C LEU A 273 -50.94 -28.35 -22.99
N GLY A 274 -50.38 -29.55 -23.14
CA GLY A 274 -48.92 -29.73 -23.24
C GLY A 274 -48.32 -29.07 -24.49
N LYS A 275 -49.05 -29.12 -25.61
CA LYS A 275 -48.65 -28.48 -26.87
C LYS A 275 -48.71 -26.95 -26.76
N ASP A 276 -49.73 -26.39 -26.12
CA ASP A 276 -49.84 -24.96 -25.85
C ASP A 276 -48.74 -24.48 -24.90
N TYR A 277 -48.42 -25.26 -23.85
CA TYR A 277 -47.32 -24.95 -22.94
C TYR A 277 -45.96 -24.88 -23.64
N VAL A 278 -45.64 -25.90 -24.46
CA VAL A 278 -44.38 -25.92 -25.24
C VAL A 278 -44.36 -24.79 -26.27
N LYS A 279 -45.49 -24.48 -26.90
CA LYS A 279 -45.62 -23.38 -27.85
C LYS A 279 -45.39 -22.03 -27.18
N GLN A 280 -45.92 -21.82 -25.97
CA GLN A 280 -45.68 -20.61 -25.18
C GLN A 280 -44.20 -20.50 -24.79
N GLN A 281 -43.58 -21.59 -24.31
CA GLN A 281 -42.15 -21.60 -23.97
C GLN A 281 -41.25 -21.33 -25.20
N LEU A 282 -41.61 -21.88 -26.36
CA LEU A 282 -40.93 -21.59 -27.63
C LEU A 282 -41.16 -20.15 -28.09
N GLN A 283 -42.33 -19.55 -27.85
CA GLN A 283 -42.58 -18.14 -28.15
C GLN A 283 -41.83 -17.20 -27.21
N GLU A 284 -41.75 -17.52 -25.92
CA GLU A 284 -40.92 -16.79 -24.96
C GLU A 284 -39.44 -16.87 -25.37
N ALA A 285 -38.93 -18.07 -25.69
CA ALA A 285 -37.57 -18.27 -26.20
C ALA A 285 -37.33 -17.57 -27.54
N ALA A 286 -38.26 -17.63 -28.50
CA ALA A 286 -38.15 -16.98 -29.81
C ALA A 286 -38.32 -15.45 -29.74
N THR A 287 -38.99 -14.92 -28.73
CA THR A 287 -39.05 -13.47 -28.46
C THR A 287 -37.71 -12.98 -27.94
N VAL A 288 -37.05 -13.77 -27.08
CA VAL A 288 -35.66 -13.54 -26.66
C VAL A 288 -34.71 -13.66 -27.86
N GLU A 289 -34.87 -14.68 -28.71
CA GLU A 289 -34.05 -14.90 -29.91
C GLU A 289 -34.25 -13.76 -30.94
N ARG A 290 -35.48 -13.29 -31.18
CA ARG A 290 -35.74 -12.13 -32.05
C ARG A 290 -35.23 -10.81 -31.49
N LEU A 291 -35.30 -10.59 -30.18
CA LEU A 291 -34.69 -9.42 -29.54
C LEU A 291 -33.16 -9.49 -29.61
N VAL A 292 -32.57 -10.68 -29.55
CA VAL A 292 -31.14 -10.92 -29.73
C VAL A 292 -30.71 -10.89 -31.19
N GLU A 293 -31.54 -11.31 -32.16
CA GLU A 293 -31.27 -11.27 -33.61
C GLU A 293 -31.39 -9.86 -34.18
N THR A 294 -32.40 -9.09 -33.74
CA THR A 294 -32.54 -7.67 -34.11
C THR A 294 -31.41 -6.82 -33.52
N SER A 295 -30.83 -7.27 -32.40
CA SER A 295 -29.63 -6.69 -31.79
C SER A 295 -28.31 -7.35 -32.27
N GLY A 296 -28.40 -8.51 -32.92
CA GLY A 296 -27.28 -9.40 -33.26
C GLY A 296 -26.57 -8.96 -34.54
N GLN A 297 -27.32 -8.37 -35.49
CA GLN A 297 -26.73 -7.72 -36.67
C GLN A 297 -25.84 -6.52 -36.31
N VAL A 298 -25.89 -5.98 -35.09
CA VAL A 298 -25.08 -4.83 -34.67
C VAL A 298 -23.77 -5.23 -33.98
N VAL A 299 -23.66 -6.47 -33.50
CA VAL A 299 -22.46 -6.98 -32.80
C VAL A 299 -21.48 -7.68 -33.76
N GLU A 300 -21.91 -8.04 -34.98
CA GLU A 300 -21.06 -8.64 -36.04
C GLU A 300 -19.84 -7.79 -36.42
N GLY A 301 -19.87 -6.49 -36.11
CA GLY A 301 -18.71 -5.62 -36.27
C GLY A 301 -17.59 -5.85 -35.26
N ILE A 302 -17.82 -6.45 -34.09
CA ILE A 302 -16.78 -6.48 -33.03
C ILE A 302 -15.87 -7.69 -33.22
N LYS A 303 -14.59 -7.46 -33.56
CA LYS A 303 -13.61 -8.54 -33.83
C LYS A 303 -13.22 -9.39 -32.62
N SER A 304 -13.58 -9.01 -31.40
CA SER A 304 -13.14 -9.68 -30.17
C SER A 304 -14.25 -10.58 -29.60
N PRO A 305 -14.08 -11.92 -29.64
CA PRO A 305 -15.08 -12.86 -29.12
C PRO A 305 -15.45 -12.62 -27.66
N ALA A 306 -14.49 -12.18 -26.85
CA ALA A 306 -14.71 -11.91 -25.43
C ALA A 306 -15.56 -10.64 -25.18
N VAL A 307 -15.45 -9.63 -26.04
CA VAL A 307 -16.30 -8.42 -25.97
C VAL A 307 -17.72 -8.74 -26.47
N THR A 308 -17.83 -9.53 -27.53
CA THR A 308 -19.12 -10.05 -28.02
C THR A 308 -19.82 -10.88 -26.93
N ALA A 309 -19.11 -11.79 -26.27
CA ALA A 309 -19.66 -12.58 -25.16
C ALA A 309 -20.12 -11.71 -23.98
N LEU A 310 -19.37 -10.65 -23.64
CA LEU A 310 -19.79 -9.67 -22.62
C LEU A 310 -21.11 -8.99 -23.02
N PHE A 311 -21.23 -8.53 -24.26
CA PHE A 311 -22.47 -7.90 -24.74
C PHE A 311 -23.66 -8.84 -24.68
N HIS A 312 -23.52 -10.09 -25.17
CA HIS A 312 -24.60 -11.08 -25.07
C HIS A 312 -25.01 -11.32 -23.61
N SER A 313 -24.05 -11.42 -22.69
CA SER A 313 -24.34 -11.57 -21.26
C SER A 313 -25.11 -10.36 -20.70
N LYS A 314 -24.70 -9.13 -21.02
CA LYS A 314 -25.40 -7.92 -20.52
C LYS A 314 -26.76 -7.72 -21.18
N MET A 315 -26.90 -8.08 -22.45
CA MET A 315 -28.18 -8.08 -23.15
C MET A 315 -29.17 -9.04 -22.52
N ALA A 316 -28.74 -10.27 -22.18
CA ALA A 316 -29.59 -11.23 -21.49
C ALA A 316 -30.11 -10.69 -20.14
N ILE A 317 -29.25 -10.00 -19.38
CA ILE A 317 -29.66 -9.32 -18.13
C ILE A 317 -30.67 -8.20 -18.42
N CYS A 318 -30.39 -7.33 -19.40
CA CYS A 318 -31.31 -6.25 -19.77
C CYS A 318 -32.68 -6.80 -20.18
N LEU A 319 -32.72 -7.90 -20.93
CA LEU A 319 -33.95 -8.56 -21.33
C LEU A 319 -34.72 -9.11 -20.13
N ALA A 320 -34.04 -9.82 -19.22
CA ALA A 320 -34.65 -10.35 -18.00
C ALA A 320 -35.26 -9.23 -17.12
N ASP A 321 -34.59 -8.08 -17.06
CA ASP A 321 -35.01 -6.91 -16.28
C ASP A 321 -35.93 -5.93 -17.04
N ARG A 322 -36.32 -6.28 -18.27
CA ARG A 322 -37.17 -5.47 -19.17
C ARG A 322 -36.61 -4.06 -19.44
N ILE A 323 -35.29 -3.98 -19.63
CA ILE A 323 -34.56 -2.77 -19.99
C ILE A 323 -34.40 -2.74 -21.51
N ALA A 324 -34.91 -1.70 -22.17
CA ALA A 324 -34.72 -1.49 -23.61
C ALA A 324 -33.25 -1.22 -23.91
N PHE A 325 -32.57 -2.17 -24.54
CA PHE A 325 -31.13 -2.10 -24.79
C PHE A 325 -30.85 -1.94 -26.30
N SER A 326 -30.07 -0.93 -26.67
CA SER A 326 -29.67 -0.67 -28.05
C SER A 326 -28.17 -0.45 -28.18
N ILE A 327 -27.56 -1.08 -29.20
CA ILE A 327 -26.15 -0.91 -29.56
C ILE A 327 -26.11 -0.37 -30.99
N GLN A 328 -25.21 0.57 -31.26
CA GLN A 328 -24.83 1.00 -32.60
C GLN A 328 -23.30 0.98 -32.74
N VAL A 329 -22.78 0.21 -33.70
CA VAL A 329 -21.34 0.11 -33.98
C VAL A 329 -21.07 0.55 -35.42
N THR A 330 -20.33 1.65 -35.61
CA THR A 330 -20.03 2.17 -36.96
C THR A 330 -18.72 1.61 -37.53
N ASN A 331 -17.72 1.29 -36.69
CA ASN A 331 -16.44 0.75 -37.16
C ASN A 331 -15.90 -0.40 -36.27
N PRO A 332 -15.80 -1.63 -36.79
CA PRO A 332 -15.24 -2.82 -36.14
C PRO A 332 -13.86 -2.74 -35.49
N THR A 333 -12.99 -1.90 -36.05
CA THR A 333 -11.55 -1.87 -35.72
C THR A 333 -11.17 -0.82 -34.69
N GLN A 334 -12.16 -0.04 -34.28
CA GLN A 334 -12.02 1.05 -33.33
C GLN A 334 -11.65 0.50 -31.94
N PHE A 335 -10.77 1.19 -31.21
CA PHE A 335 -10.16 0.75 -29.94
C PHE A 335 -9.28 -0.52 -30.02
N SER A 336 -8.80 -0.92 -31.19
CA SER A 336 -7.85 -2.05 -31.33
C SER A 336 -6.53 -1.87 -30.58
N PHE A 337 -6.17 -0.62 -30.23
CA PHE A 337 -5.01 -0.31 -29.39
C PHE A 337 -5.23 -0.64 -27.90
N ILE A 338 -6.48 -0.79 -27.46
CA ILE A 338 -6.82 -1.18 -26.08
C ILE A 338 -6.79 -2.70 -25.99
N ARG A 339 -6.08 -3.23 -24.98
CA ARG A 339 -6.10 -4.67 -24.72
C ARG A 339 -7.52 -5.14 -24.40
N THR A 340 -7.93 -6.26 -24.99
CA THR A 340 -9.26 -6.85 -24.80
C THR A 340 -9.70 -6.93 -23.33
N ASN A 341 -8.82 -7.35 -22.41
CA ASN A 341 -9.13 -7.43 -20.98
C ASN A 341 -9.43 -6.07 -20.35
N ASP A 342 -8.73 -5.02 -20.78
CA ASP A 342 -8.95 -3.67 -20.27
C ASP A 342 -10.26 -3.10 -20.83
N LEU A 343 -10.57 -3.37 -22.10
CA LEU A 343 -11.84 -2.98 -22.72
C LEU A 343 -13.04 -3.69 -22.07
N ILE A 344 -12.91 -4.98 -21.74
CA ILE A 344 -13.93 -5.74 -21.00
C ILE A 344 -14.16 -5.12 -19.61
N LYS A 345 -13.10 -4.70 -18.91
CA LYS A 345 -13.24 -4.01 -17.62
C LYS A 345 -13.98 -2.70 -17.75
N VAL A 346 -13.68 -1.90 -18.78
CA VAL A 346 -14.35 -0.62 -19.03
C VAL A 346 -15.83 -0.83 -19.33
N LEU A 347 -16.14 -1.67 -20.32
CA LEU A 347 -17.51 -1.95 -20.75
C LEU A 347 -18.32 -2.62 -19.64
N GLY A 348 -17.75 -3.59 -18.95
CA GLY A 348 -18.41 -4.29 -17.85
C GLY A 348 -18.83 -3.33 -16.74
N ASN A 349 -17.90 -2.50 -16.25
CA ASN A 349 -18.20 -1.54 -15.19
C ASN A 349 -19.25 -0.49 -15.61
N LEU A 350 -19.16 0.02 -16.84
CA LEU A 350 -20.12 1.03 -17.32
C LEU A 350 -21.51 0.43 -17.55
N LEU A 351 -21.60 -0.74 -18.18
CA LEU A 351 -22.87 -1.42 -18.40
C LEU A 351 -23.51 -1.89 -17.08
N ASP A 352 -22.72 -2.39 -16.12
CA ASP A 352 -23.24 -2.75 -14.81
C ASP A 352 -23.76 -1.55 -14.02
N ASN A 353 -23.15 -0.38 -14.19
CA ASN A 353 -23.67 0.85 -13.60
C ASN A 353 -24.94 1.31 -14.31
N ALA A 354 -24.99 1.22 -15.65
CA ALA A 354 -26.17 1.57 -16.44
C ALA A 354 -27.38 0.67 -16.11
N ILE A 355 -27.19 -0.65 -16.04
CA ILE A 355 -28.23 -1.62 -15.68
C ILE A 355 -28.77 -1.34 -14.28
N ARG A 356 -27.90 -1.17 -13.29
CA ARG A 356 -28.29 -0.89 -11.89
C ARG A 356 -29.02 0.44 -11.73
N ALA A 357 -28.68 1.43 -12.55
CA ALA A 357 -29.38 2.72 -12.55
C ALA A 357 -30.75 2.60 -13.22
N ALA A 358 -30.84 1.91 -14.36
CA ALA A 358 -32.09 1.70 -15.08
C ALA A 358 -33.10 0.87 -14.27
N GLN A 359 -32.64 -0.11 -13.48
CA GLN A 359 -33.49 -0.89 -12.57
C GLN A 359 -34.22 -0.04 -11.52
N GLN A 360 -33.75 1.17 -11.22
CA GLN A 360 -34.39 2.10 -10.28
C GLN A 360 -35.50 2.93 -10.91
N GLU A 361 -35.66 2.88 -12.24
CA GLU A 361 -36.76 3.52 -12.95
C GLU A 361 -37.99 2.61 -13.08
N VAL A 362 -39.12 3.24 -13.37
CA VAL A 362 -40.36 2.54 -13.77
C VAL A 362 -40.07 1.73 -15.03
N GLU A 363 -40.56 0.49 -15.07
CA GLU A 363 -40.26 -0.51 -16.10
C GLU A 363 -40.39 0.01 -17.54
N GLU A 364 -41.44 0.77 -17.82
CA GLU A 364 -41.74 1.35 -19.15
C GLU A 364 -40.68 2.36 -19.64
N ASN A 365 -39.92 2.96 -18.73
CA ASN A 365 -38.93 4.00 -19.01
C ASN A 365 -37.48 3.49 -18.99
N ARG A 366 -37.28 2.18 -18.78
CA ARG A 366 -35.93 1.61 -18.65
C ARG A 366 -35.27 1.51 -20.01
N PHE A 367 -34.17 2.24 -20.19
CA PHE A 367 -33.36 2.10 -21.41
C PHE A 367 -31.86 2.23 -21.16
N ILE A 368 -31.10 1.59 -22.05
CA ILE A 368 -29.66 1.77 -22.20
C ILE A 368 -29.35 1.85 -23.69
N ARG A 369 -28.59 2.88 -24.08
CA ARG A 369 -28.11 3.09 -25.44
C ARG A 369 -26.60 3.15 -25.43
N LEU A 370 -25.97 2.32 -26.25
CA LEU A 370 -24.54 2.32 -26.47
C LEU A 370 -24.25 2.69 -27.93
N VAL A 371 -23.42 3.71 -28.13
CA VAL A 371 -22.93 4.13 -29.44
C VAL A 371 -21.42 4.01 -29.45
N TRP A 372 -20.92 3.26 -30.41
CA TRP A 372 -19.52 3.02 -30.66
C TRP A 372 -19.20 3.56 -32.05
N SER A 373 -18.54 4.72 -32.11
CA SER A 373 -18.31 5.43 -33.38
C SER A 373 -17.07 6.32 -33.37
N GLN A 374 -16.62 6.74 -34.54
CA GLN A 374 -15.44 7.60 -34.73
C GLN A 374 -15.79 8.76 -35.66
N ASN A 375 -15.11 9.89 -35.48
CA ASN A 375 -15.12 11.00 -36.43
C ASN A 375 -13.69 11.23 -36.96
N ASP A 376 -13.47 12.33 -37.68
CA ASP A 376 -12.16 12.64 -38.24
C ASP A 376 -11.08 12.90 -37.19
N THR A 377 -11.47 13.30 -35.97
CA THR A 377 -10.55 13.74 -34.91
C THR A 377 -10.38 12.77 -33.75
N GLU A 378 -11.36 11.90 -33.49
CA GLU A 378 -11.39 11.05 -32.29
C GLU A 378 -12.20 9.77 -32.50
N GLN A 379 -11.86 8.74 -31.72
CA GLN A 379 -12.66 7.53 -31.54
C GLN A 379 -13.42 7.65 -30.22
N PHE A 380 -14.73 7.44 -30.22
CA PHE A 380 -15.54 7.60 -29.01
C PHE A 380 -16.49 6.43 -28.72
N LEU A 381 -16.77 6.24 -27.43
CA LEU A 381 -17.77 5.33 -26.89
C LEU A 381 -18.71 6.17 -26.03
N TYR A 382 -20.00 6.07 -26.31
CA TYR A 382 -21.05 6.79 -25.63
C TYR A 382 -22.06 5.81 -25.05
N ILE A 383 -22.31 5.88 -23.74
CA ILE A 383 -23.28 5.03 -23.03
C ILE A 383 -24.26 5.93 -22.31
N GLU A 384 -25.52 5.81 -22.66
CA GLU A 384 -26.63 6.56 -22.08
C GLU A 384 -27.60 5.59 -21.41
N ASN A 385 -28.10 5.95 -20.23
CA ASN A 385 -29.07 5.13 -19.52
C ASN A 385 -30.10 5.98 -18.78
N SER A 386 -31.31 5.43 -18.63
CA SER A 386 -32.30 5.94 -17.70
C SER A 386 -31.88 5.64 -16.26
N GLY A 387 -32.26 6.49 -15.31
CA GLY A 387 -31.93 6.32 -13.90
C GLY A 387 -32.05 7.62 -13.12
N PRO A 388 -32.00 7.56 -11.78
CA PRO A 388 -32.06 8.76 -10.95
C PRO A 388 -30.91 9.73 -11.28
N THR A 389 -31.25 11.01 -11.42
CA THR A 389 -30.28 12.07 -11.69
C THR A 389 -29.20 12.12 -10.61
N ILE A 390 -27.95 12.10 -11.02
CA ILE A 390 -26.79 12.21 -10.12
C ILE A 390 -26.60 13.70 -9.77
N PRO A 391 -26.62 14.09 -8.47
CA PRO A 391 -26.37 15.47 -8.07
C PRO A 391 -25.02 15.99 -8.57
N GLN A 392 -24.97 17.25 -8.98
CA GLN A 392 -23.78 17.87 -9.58
C GLN A 392 -22.54 17.81 -8.66
N GLU A 393 -22.74 17.94 -7.35
CA GLU A 393 -21.67 17.79 -6.34
C GLU A 393 -21.03 16.39 -6.35
N LYS A 394 -21.82 15.36 -6.68
CA LYS A 394 -21.34 13.98 -6.77
C LYS A 394 -20.61 13.74 -8.08
N LEU A 395 -21.06 14.33 -9.19
CA LEU A 395 -20.45 14.18 -10.53
C LEU A 395 -18.94 14.49 -10.53
N ALA A 396 -18.52 15.52 -9.78
CA ALA A 396 -17.11 15.90 -9.64
C ALA A 396 -16.23 14.82 -9.00
N ARG A 397 -16.84 13.92 -8.22
CA ARG A 397 -16.14 12.94 -7.38
C ARG A 397 -16.37 11.48 -7.81
N ILE A 398 -17.20 11.21 -8.82
CA ILE A 398 -17.59 9.83 -9.16
C ILE A 398 -16.43 8.95 -9.63
N PHE A 399 -15.34 9.57 -10.10
CA PHE A 399 -14.13 8.87 -10.54
C PHE A 399 -13.08 8.75 -9.42
N GLU A 400 -13.32 9.33 -8.23
CA GLU A 400 -12.44 9.17 -7.07
C GLU A 400 -12.48 7.73 -6.55
N LEU A 401 -11.30 7.19 -6.19
CA LEU A 401 -11.20 5.85 -5.65
C LEU A 401 -11.96 5.72 -4.32
N GLY A 402 -12.87 4.75 -4.25
CA GLY A 402 -13.67 4.48 -3.05
C GLY A 402 -14.95 5.33 -2.95
N PHE A 403 -15.22 6.20 -3.94
CA PHE A 403 -16.49 6.94 -3.98
C PHE A 403 -17.64 6.01 -4.39
N THR A 404 -18.67 5.91 -3.54
CA THR A 404 -19.87 5.10 -3.81
C THR A 404 -21.13 5.80 -3.33
N THR A 405 -22.23 5.63 -4.05
CA THR A 405 -23.57 6.09 -3.65
C THR A 405 -24.37 5.00 -2.92
N LYS A 406 -23.79 3.82 -2.70
CA LYS A 406 -24.43 2.68 -2.04
C LYS A 406 -24.44 2.87 -0.52
N ARG A 407 -25.57 2.55 0.13
CA ARG A 407 -25.79 2.68 1.59
C ARG A 407 -24.82 1.86 2.46
N ASN A 408 -24.18 0.82 1.90
CA ASN A 408 -23.36 -0.13 2.67
C ASN A 408 -21.85 0.15 2.60
N GLY A 409 -21.39 1.21 1.91
CA GLY A 409 -19.96 1.50 1.75
C GLY A 409 -19.18 0.50 0.88
N GLU A 410 -19.77 -0.62 0.50
CA GLU A 410 -19.19 -1.59 -0.44
C GLU A 410 -19.30 -1.09 -1.90
N GLY A 411 -18.18 -1.08 -2.62
CA GLY A 411 -18.08 -0.63 -4.01
C GLY A 411 -17.18 0.60 -4.19
N GLY A 412 -17.36 1.35 -5.28
CA GLY A 412 -16.61 2.58 -5.56
C GLY A 412 -15.23 2.41 -6.19
N VAL A 413 -14.90 1.18 -6.64
CA VAL A 413 -13.68 0.90 -7.40
C VAL A 413 -13.91 0.95 -8.91
N GLY A 414 -15.13 0.62 -9.36
CA GLY A 414 -15.44 0.41 -10.78
C GLY A 414 -15.17 1.62 -11.68
N LEU A 415 -15.71 2.80 -11.35
CA LEU A 415 -15.49 4.02 -12.15
C LEU A 415 -14.06 4.56 -12.04
N ALA A 416 -13.39 4.36 -10.90
CA ALA A 416 -11.96 4.69 -10.76
C ALA A 416 -11.10 3.79 -11.65
N VAL A 417 -11.43 2.49 -11.76
CA VAL A 417 -10.78 1.57 -12.70
C VAL A 417 -11.03 1.99 -14.15
N VAL A 418 -12.26 2.39 -14.49
CA VAL A 418 -12.56 2.93 -15.83
C VAL A 418 -11.66 4.13 -16.11
N LYS A 419 -11.65 5.15 -15.24
CA LYS A 419 -10.83 6.36 -15.42
C LYS A 419 -9.35 6.02 -15.60
N HIS A 420 -8.80 5.16 -14.74
CA HIS A 420 -7.39 4.73 -14.81
C HIS A 420 -7.05 4.01 -16.11
N VAL A 421 -7.95 3.15 -16.62
CA VAL A 421 -7.76 2.49 -17.90
C VAL A 421 -7.81 3.51 -19.04
N ILE A 422 -8.79 4.41 -19.06
CA ILE A 422 -8.91 5.43 -20.11
C ILE A 422 -7.68 6.34 -20.14
N ASP A 423 -7.24 6.83 -18.98
CA ASP A 423 -6.05 7.70 -18.85
C ASP A 423 -4.77 6.98 -19.30
N ARG A 424 -4.62 5.69 -18.98
CA ARG A 424 -3.47 4.88 -19.42
C ARG A 424 -3.32 4.83 -20.94
N TYR A 425 -4.44 4.80 -21.66
CA TYR A 425 -4.46 4.78 -23.11
C TYR A 425 -4.58 6.19 -23.72
N GLY A 426 -4.38 7.26 -22.93
CA GLY A 426 -4.36 8.65 -23.39
C GLY A 426 -5.73 9.20 -23.80
N GLY A 427 -6.81 8.59 -23.31
CA GLY A 427 -8.17 9.06 -23.58
C GLY A 427 -8.70 9.98 -22.49
N ASP A 428 -9.91 10.48 -22.71
CA ASP A 428 -10.69 11.21 -21.73
C ASP A 428 -12.06 10.54 -21.50
N ILE A 429 -12.60 10.71 -20.30
CA ILE A 429 -13.95 10.27 -19.94
C ILE A 429 -14.70 11.41 -19.25
N SER A 430 -15.89 11.69 -19.76
CA SER A 430 -16.80 12.69 -19.22
C SER A 430 -18.16 12.08 -18.92
N VAL A 431 -18.87 12.70 -17.98
CA VAL A 431 -20.20 12.26 -17.52
C VAL A 431 -21.13 13.47 -17.50
N ARG A 432 -22.39 13.26 -17.88
CA ARG A 432 -23.49 14.19 -17.63
C ARG A 432 -24.66 13.41 -17.05
N SER A 433 -25.42 14.03 -16.16
CA SER A 433 -26.62 13.44 -15.59
C SER A 433 -27.66 14.54 -15.41
N ASP A 434 -28.77 14.44 -16.14
CA ASP A 434 -29.85 15.42 -16.11
C ASP A 434 -31.18 14.75 -16.52
N ASN A 435 -32.31 15.24 -15.99
CA ASN A 435 -33.66 14.79 -16.32
C ASN A 435 -33.86 13.25 -16.34
N GLY A 436 -33.27 12.52 -15.37
CA GLY A 436 -33.41 11.07 -15.29
C GLY A 436 -32.56 10.29 -16.31
N ILE A 437 -31.60 10.95 -16.95
CA ILE A 437 -30.71 10.37 -17.95
C ILE A 437 -29.27 10.60 -17.52
N THR A 438 -28.45 9.55 -17.56
CA THR A 438 -27.00 9.64 -17.35
C THR A 438 -26.27 9.22 -18.61
N SER A 439 -25.30 10.03 -19.05
CA SER A 439 -24.50 9.78 -20.24
C SER A 439 -23.01 9.79 -19.91
N PHE A 440 -22.33 8.70 -20.21
CA PHE A 440 -20.87 8.60 -20.20
C PHE A 440 -20.32 8.71 -21.62
N ARG A 441 -19.31 9.55 -21.81
CA ARG A 441 -18.60 9.71 -23.06
C ARG A 441 -17.11 9.46 -22.84
N ILE A 442 -16.58 8.45 -23.51
CA ILE A 442 -15.15 8.14 -23.57
C ILE A 442 -14.65 8.55 -24.96
N ALA A 443 -13.52 9.23 -25.03
CA ALA A 443 -12.91 9.63 -26.29
C ALA A 443 -11.40 9.43 -26.29
N PHE A 444 -10.86 9.05 -27.44
CA PHE A 444 -9.43 8.95 -27.68
C PHE A 444 -9.06 9.74 -28.94
N PRO A 445 -7.97 10.53 -28.90
CA PRO A 445 -7.46 11.18 -30.10
C PRO A 445 -7.07 10.14 -31.15
N ARG A 446 -7.29 10.47 -32.43
CA ARG A 446 -7.09 9.54 -33.54
C ARG A 446 -5.64 9.41 -33.98
#